data_AF-A0A6L5HZG9-F1
#
_entry.id   AF-A0A6L5HZG9-F1
#
_cell.length_a   1.000
_cell.length_b   1.000
_cell.length_c   1.000
_cell.angle_alpha   90.00
_cell.angle_beta   90.00
_cell.angle_gamma   90.00
#
_symmetry.space_group_name_H-M   'P 1'
#
loop_
_entity.id
_entity.type
_entity.pdbx_description
1 polymer ?
#
loop_
_entity_poly.entity_id
_entity_poly.type
_entity_poly.pdbx_seq_one_letter_code
_entity_poly.pdbx_strand_id
1 'polypeptide(L)'
;MKYYSLRHTAKISNTFTGTTQGPIVKILPKYKDDIGLLEHEKAHVRQWYFWLAVGLLLGTMLTLLVSPSLWPLLGLAPLLHQLLYKFVRPYRCWCEVQAYRKQIAVGGYLSNDFAVAALVEKYDLKLSANKARALLFD
;
A
#
# COMPACT_ATOMS: atom_id res chain seq x y z
N MET A 1 3.51 16.79 -10.42
CA MET A 1 2.63 15.96 -11.27
C MET A 1 1.70 15.14 -10.40
N LYS A 2 0.41 15.04 -10.76
CA LYS A 2 -0.58 14.24 -10.01
C LYS A 2 -0.45 12.77 -10.43
N TYR A 3 0.01 11.91 -9.52
CA TYR A 3 0.25 10.48 -9.80
C TYR A 3 -0.84 9.55 -9.21
N TYR A 4 -1.90 10.12 -8.63
CA TYR A 4 -3.01 9.35 -8.06
C TYR A 4 -4.36 10.00 -8.36
N SER A 5 -5.40 9.18 -8.39
CA SER A 5 -6.79 9.61 -8.54
C SER A 5 -7.55 9.37 -7.23
N LEU A 6 -7.94 10.45 -6.57
CA LEU A 6 -8.74 10.38 -5.34
C LEU A 6 -10.23 10.28 -5.66
N ARG A 7 -10.93 9.33 -5.05
CA ARG A 7 -12.39 9.18 -5.09
C ARG A 7 -12.94 9.03 -3.68
N HIS A 8 -13.94 9.83 -3.33
CA HIS A 8 -14.68 9.64 -2.09
C HIS A 8 -15.84 8.70 -2.34
N THR A 9 -15.91 7.57 -1.63
CA THR A 9 -16.99 6.60 -1.83
C THR A 9 -17.33 5.86 -0.54
N ALA A 10 -18.63 5.65 -0.31
CA ALA A 10 -19.12 4.85 0.81
C ALA A 10 -18.98 3.33 0.56
N LYS A 11 -18.66 2.91 -0.68
CA LYS A 11 -18.48 1.49 -1.05
C LYS A 11 -17.05 1.03 -0.77
N ILE A 12 -16.65 1.04 0.49
CA ILE A 12 -15.40 0.43 0.99
C ILE A 12 -15.82 -0.60 2.04
N SER A 13 -15.09 -1.71 2.16
CA SER A 13 -15.37 -2.71 3.20
C SER A 13 -15.32 -2.09 4.59
N ASN A 14 -16.23 -2.49 5.48
CA ASN A 14 -16.40 -1.90 6.82
C ASN A 14 -15.12 -1.89 7.68
N THR A 15 -14.16 -2.76 7.41
CA THR A 15 -12.88 -2.87 8.14
C THR A 15 -11.91 -1.72 7.83
N PHE A 16 -11.99 -1.11 6.65
CA PHE A 16 -11.01 -0.15 6.14
C PHE A 16 -11.63 1.23 5.89
N THR A 17 -10.86 2.27 6.24
CA THR A 17 -11.26 3.68 6.09
C THR A 17 -10.86 4.28 4.75
N GLY A 18 -9.84 3.69 4.12
CA GLY A 18 -9.40 3.94 2.76
C GLY A 18 -8.94 2.64 2.09
N THR A 19 -8.82 2.66 0.77
CA THR A 19 -8.26 1.57 -0.01
C THR A 19 -7.61 2.08 -1.29
N THR A 20 -6.45 1.50 -1.63
CA THR A 20 -5.72 1.79 -2.85
C THR A 20 -5.86 0.64 -3.86
N GLN A 21 -6.23 0.99 -5.09
CA GLN A 21 -6.31 0.08 -6.24
C GLN A 21 -5.45 0.63 -7.37
N GLY A 22 -4.17 0.27 -7.36
CA GLY A 22 -3.17 0.83 -8.27
C GLY A 22 -3.05 2.34 -8.08
N PRO A 23 -3.31 3.16 -9.11
CA PRO A 23 -3.25 4.63 -8.99
C PRO A 23 -4.51 5.25 -8.37
N ILE A 24 -5.54 4.46 -8.07
CA ILE A 24 -6.83 4.97 -7.56
C ILE A 24 -6.86 4.84 -6.04
N VAL A 25 -7.03 5.96 -5.35
CA VAL A 25 -7.24 6.04 -3.91
C VAL A 25 -8.72 6.26 -3.63
N LYS A 26 -9.31 5.41 -2.79
CA LYS A 26 -10.69 5.52 -2.34
C LYS A 26 -10.71 5.80 -0.84
N ILE A 27 -11.37 6.87 -0.42
CA ILE A 27 -11.51 7.24 1.00
C ILE A 27 -13.00 7.38 1.34
N LEU A 28 -13.39 6.96 2.55
CA LEU A 28 -14.76 7.21 3.02
C LEU A 28 -15.03 8.72 3.12
N PRO A 29 -16.19 9.24 2.69
CA PRO A 29 -16.47 10.68 2.69
C PRO A 29 -16.28 11.37 4.06
N LYS A 30 -16.48 10.65 5.18
CA LYS A 30 -16.24 11.15 6.55
C LYS A 30 -14.78 11.49 6.86
N TYR A 31 -13.81 10.95 6.09
CA TYR A 31 -12.38 11.17 6.26
C TYR A 31 -11.76 11.95 5.09
N LYS A 32 -12.58 12.69 4.32
CA LYS A 32 -12.11 13.44 3.14
C LYS A 32 -11.00 14.46 3.43
N ASP A 33 -11.01 15.02 4.66
CA ASP A 33 -10.07 16.05 5.11
C ASP A 33 -8.93 15.45 5.97
N ASP A 34 -8.87 14.12 6.09
CA ASP A 34 -7.82 13.42 6.83
C ASP A 34 -6.56 13.31 5.95
N ILE A 35 -5.69 14.32 6.08
CA ILE A 35 -4.44 14.43 5.31
C ILE A 35 -3.50 13.26 5.62
N GLY A 36 -3.44 12.80 6.88
CA GLY A 36 -2.59 11.67 7.26
C GLY A 36 -3.06 10.37 6.62
N LEU A 37 -4.38 10.12 6.57
CA LEU A 37 -4.95 8.97 5.87
C LEU A 37 -4.69 9.06 4.36
N LEU A 38 -4.76 10.26 3.77
CA LEU A 38 -4.39 10.42 2.37
C LEU A 38 -2.91 10.09 2.11
N GLU A 39 -1.99 10.50 2.99
CA GLU A 39 -0.57 10.15 2.85
C GLU A 39 -0.30 8.66 3.05
N HIS A 40 -1.06 7.98 3.91
CA HIS A 40 -1.06 6.52 4.03
C HIS A 40 -1.37 5.87 2.68
N GLU A 41 -2.49 6.23 2.06
CA GLU A 41 -2.90 5.66 0.77
C GLU A 41 -1.91 5.99 -0.34
N LYS A 42 -1.37 7.21 -0.34
CA LYS A 42 -0.31 7.61 -1.29
C LYS A 42 0.95 6.75 -1.16
N ALA A 43 1.26 6.21 0.03
CA ALA A 43 2.37 5.28 0.19
C ALA A 43 2.14 3.99 -0.60
N HIS A 44 0.93 3.43 -0.56
CA HIS A 44 0.57 2.25 -1.35
C HIS A 44 0.60 2.52 -2.85
N VAL A 45 0.17 3.71 -3.30
CA VAL A 45 0.28 4.10 -4.72
C VAL A 45 1.74 4.10 -5.16
N ARG A 46 2.66 4.67 -4.36
CA ARG A 46 4.10 4.68 -4.67
C ARG A 46 4.67 3.26 -4.72
N GLN A 47 4.30 2.40 -3.77
CA GLN A 47 4.70 0.99 -3.75
C GLN A 47 4.19 0.25 -5.00
N TRP A 48 2.98 0.54 -5.46
CA TRP A 48 2.44 -0.04 -6.69
C TRP A 48 3.23 0.40 -7.93
N TYR A 49 3.53 1.70 -8.07
CA TYR A 49 4.36 2.18 -9.19
C TYR A 49 5.77 1.60 -9.20
N PHE A 50 6.37 1.42 -8.02
CA PHE A 50 7.69 0.79 -7.92
C PHE A 50 7.66 -0.63 -8.49
N TRP A 51 6.71 -1.47 -8.07
CA TRP A 51 6.60 -2.83 -8.58
C TRP A 51 6.13 -2.93 -10.02
N LEU A 52 5.32 -1.97 -10.48
CA LEU A 52 5.01 -1.84 -11.90
C LEU A 52 6.29 -1.62 -12.72
N ALA A 53 7.15 -0.68 -12.31
CA ALA A 53 8.40 -0.39 -13.00
C ALA A 53 9.36 -1.60 -12.98
N VAL A 54 9.50 -2.27 -11.83
CA VAL A 54 10.30 -3.49 -11.72
C VAL A 54 9.75 -4.60 -12.62
N GLY A 55 8.43 -4.82 -12.63
CA GLY A 55 7.79 -5.84 -13.45
C GLY A 55 7.96 -5.58 -14.95
N LEU A 56 7.82 -4.32 -15.39
CA LEU A 56 8.04 -3.93 -16.78
C LEU A 56 9.50 -4.11 -17.18
N LEU A 57 10.45 -3.68 -16.34
CA LEU A 57 11.88 -3.83 -16.60
C LEU A 57 12.26 -5.31 -16.76
N LEU A 58 11.84 -6.16 -15.82
CA LEU A 58 12.11 -7.60 -15.88
C LEU A 58 11.46 -8.24 -17.10
N GLY A 59 10.20 -7.91 -17.41
CA GLY A 59 9.52 -8.41 -18.60
C GLY A 59 10.21 -7.98 -19.90
N THR A 60 10.69 -6.75 -19.98
CA THR A 60 11.46 -6.26 -21.14
C THR A 60 12.80 -6.99 -21.26
N MET A 61 13.52 -7.18 -20.16
CA MET A 61 14.77 -7.95 -20.17
C MET A 61 14.55 -9.39 -20.64
N LEU A 62 13.51 -10.07 -20.16
CA LEU A 62 13.16 -11.41 -20.62
C LEU A 62 12.83 -11.43 -22.13
N THR A 63 12.08 -10.43 -22.59
CA THR A 63 11.69 -10.32 -24.01
C THR A 63 12.91 -10.11 -24.92
N LEU A 64 13.87 -9.28 -24.49
CA LEU A 64 15.03 -8.92 -25.31
C LEU A 64 16.19 -9.92 -25.21
N LEU A 65 16.42 -10.50 -24.03
CA LEU A 65 17.60 -11.32 -23.73
C LEU A 65 17.32 -12.82 -23.79
N VAL A 66 16.06 -13.25 -23.70
CA VAL A 66 15.69 -14.67 -23.65
C VAL A 66 14.84 -15.07 -24.86
N SER A 67 13.68 -14.44 -25.06
CA SER A 67 12.84 -14.69 -26.24
C SER A 67 11.81 -13.57 -26.46
N PRO A 68 11.67 -13.03 -27.69
CA PRO A 68 10.63 -12.06 -28.03
C PRO A 68 9.20 -12.55 -27.75
N SER A 69 8.97 -13.87 -27.72
CA SER A 69 7.65 -14.45 -27.42
C SER A 69 7.19 -14.22 -25.97
N LEU A 70 8.08 -13.74 -25.08
CA LEU A 70 7.79 -13.47 -23.68
C LEU A 70 7.16 -12.10 -23.41
N TRP A 71 6.95 -11.28 -24.45
CA TRP A 71 6.31 -9.97 -24.32
C TRP A 71 4.96 -9.96 -23.56
N PRO A 72 4.10 -11.01 -23.59
CA PRO A 72 2.85 -11.01 -22.84
C PRO A 72 3.06 -10.93 -21.32
N LEU A 73 4.23 -11.31 -20.80
CA LEU A 73 4.55 -11.23 -19.37
C LEU A 73 4.54 -9.78 -18.84
N LEU A 74 4.71 -8.78 -19.71
CA LEU A 74 4.56 -7.37 -19.34
C LEU A 74 3.17 -7.06 -18.76
N GLY A 75 2.13 -7.78 -19.20
CA GLY A 75 0.77 -7.65 -18.68
C GLY A 75 0.61 -8.07 -17.21
N LEU A 76 1.58 -8.80 -16.65
CA LEU A 76 1.58 -9.20 -15.24
C LEU A 76 2.16 -8.12 -14.31
N ALA A 77 2.91 -7.15 -14.84
CA ALA A 77 3.57 -6.12 -14.04
C ALA A 77 2.61 -5.33 -13.12
N PRO A 78 1.39 -4.93 -13.56
CA PRO A 78 0.44 -4.21 -12.70
C PRO A 78 -0.10 -5.00 -11.51
N LEU A 79 0.08 -6.34 -11.50
CA LEU A 79 -0.42 -7.26 -10.47
C LEU A 79 0.63 -7.62 -9.42
N LEU A 80 1.91 -7.29 -9.67
CA LEU A 80 3.03 -7.75 -8.84
C LEU A 80 2.90 -7.27 -7.39
N HIS A 81 2.56 -6.00 -7.18
CA HIS A 81 2.33 -5.46 -5.84
C HIS A 81 1.20 -6.20 -5.10
N GLN A 82 0.07 -6.46 -5.76
CA GLN A 82 -1.10 -7.12 -5.16
C GLN A 82 -0.79 -8.58 -4.81
N LEU A 83 -0.05 -9.28 -5.67
CA LEU A 83 0.39 -10.65 -5.42
C LEU A 83 1.33 -10.71 -4.22
N LEU A 84 2.37 -9.86 -4.20
CA LEU A 84 3.29 -9.78 -3.07
C LEU A 84 2.57 -9.41 -1.77
N TYR A 85 1.68 -8.42 -1.80
CA TYR A 85 0.90 -8.02 -0.63
C TYR A 85 0.01 -9.16 -0.12
N LYS A 86 -0.63 -9.91 -1.01
CA LYS A 86 -1.53 -11.02 -0.65
C LYS A 86 -0.79 -12.23 -0.11
N PHE A 87 0.36 -12.60 -0.68
CA PHE A 87 1.02 -13.88 -0.35
C PHE A 87 2.25 -13.74 0.55
N VAL A 88 2.90 -12.58 0.58
CA VAL A 88 4.16 -12.38 1.31
C VAL A 88 3.91 -11.51 2.54
N ARG A 89 3.62 -12.14 3.68
CA ARG A 89 3.35 -11.45 4.97
C ARG A 89 4.42 -10.43 5.37
N PRO A 90 5.74 -10.72 5.28
CA PRO A 90 6.77 -9.73 5.63
C PRO A 90 6.71 -8.49 4.74
N TYR A 91 6.42 -8.66 3.45
CA TYR A 91 6.24 -7.55 2.52
C TYR A 91 4.99 -6.74 2.85
N ARG A 92 3.86 -7.40 3.16
CA ARG A 92 2.66 -6.72 3.66
C ARG A 92 2.94 -5.90 4.92
N CYS A 93 3.63 -6.50 5.89
CA CYS A 93 4.03 -5.81 7.12
C CYS A 93 4.87 -4.57 6.81
N TRP A 94 5.86 -4.70 5.93
CA TRP A 94 6.69 -3.58 5.51
C TRP A 94 5.84 -2.48 4.84
N CYS A 95 4.93 -2.85 3.95
CA CYS A 95 4.03 -1.91 3.28
C CYS A 95 3.23 -1.07 4.28
N GLU A 96 2.56 -1.72 5.23
CA GLU A 96 1.72 -1.08 6.23
C GLU A 96 2.51 -0.22 7.20
N VAL A 97 3.68 -0.69 7.67
CA VAL A 97 4.55 0.08 8.56
C VAL A 97 5.00 1.37 7.88
N GLN A 98 5.41 1.32 6.60
CA GLN A 98 5.80 2.51 5.86
C GLN A 98 4.63 3.48 5.66
N ALA A 99 3.43 2.97 5.37
CA ALA A 99 2.23 3.78 5.20
C ALA A 99 1.82 4.47 6.51
N TYR A 100 1.78 3.73 7.63
CA TYR A 100 1.47 4.30 8.95
C TYR A 100 2.53 5.26 9.46
N ARG A 101 3.83 5.02 9.20
CA ARG A 101 4.88 6.00 9.52
C ARG A 101 4.65 7.34 8.80
N LYS A 102 4.22 7.31 7.53
CA LYS A 102 3.85 8.53 6.79
C LYS A 102 2.61 9.20 7.37
N GLN A 103 1.59 8.43 7.75
CA GLN A 103 0.38 8.95 8.40
C GLN A 103 0.69 9.63 9.73
N ILE A 104 1.47 8.98 10.59
CA ILE A 104 1.89 9.49 11.90
C ILE A 104 2.73 10.77 11.74
N ALA A 105 3.65 10.79 10.76
CA ALA A 105 4.50 11.95 10.50
C ALA A 105 3.72 13.21 10.08
N VAL A 106 2.54 13.05 9.46
CA VAL A 106 1.64 14.19 9.17
C VAL A 106 1.00 14.73 10.45
N GLY A 107 0.72 13.86 11.42
CA GLY A 107 0.09 14.23 12.68
C GLY A 107 -1.40 14.56 12.55
N GLY A 108 -1.95 15.25 13.56
CA GLY A 108 -3.37 15.59 13.62
C GLY A 108 -4.26 14.56 14.33
N TYR A 109 -3.66 13.58 14.99
CA TYR A 109 -4.36 12.54 15.77
C TYR A 109 -4.12 12.73 17.27
N LEU A 110 -5.11 12.35 18.10
CA LEU A 110 -5.02 12.42 19.56
C LEU A 110 -3.97 11.45 20.13
N SER A 111 -3.76 10.31 19.47
CA SER A 111 -2.72 9.34 19.81
C SER A 111 -2.29 8.59 18.56
N ASN A 112 -1.13 7.92 18.63
CA ASN A 112 -0.65 7.03 17.55
C ASN A 112 -1.05 5.56 17.78
N ASP A 113 -1.82 5.27 18.83
CA ASP A 113 -2.20 3.89 19.18
C ASP A 113 -3.12 3.26 18.12
N PHE A 114 -3.84 4.07 17.34
CA PHE A 114 -4.66 3.56 16.23
C PHE A 114 -3.83 2.80 15.19
N ALA A 115 -2.59 3.24 14.92
CA ALA A 115 -1.70 2.60 13.97
C ALA A 115 -1.21 1.25 14.50
N VAL A 116 -0.89 1.19 15.80
CA VAL A 116 -0.52 -0.04 16.50
C VAL A 116 -1.67 -1.05 16.45
N ALA A 117 -2.88 -0.62 16.83
CA ALA A 117 -4.08 -1.47 16.81
C ALA A 117 -4.36 -2.00 15.39
N ALA A 118 -4.23 -1.14 14.38
CA ALA A 118 -4.46 -1.56 13.00
C ALA A 118 -3.45 -2.64 12.54
N LEU A 119 -2.15 -2.50 12.83
CA LEU A 119 -1.14 -3.50 12.49
C LEU A 119 -1.37 -4.85 13.18
N VAL A 120 -1.91 -4.85 14.40
CA VAL A 120 -2.21 -6.06 15.16
C VAL A 120 -3.46 -6.75 14.62
N GLU A 121 -4.53 -6.00 14.33
CA GLU A 121 -5.86 -6.57 14.11
C GLU A 121 -6.25 -6.72 12.64
N LYS A 122 -5.85 -5.80 11.76
CA LYS A 122 -6.50 -5.68 10.43
C LYS A 122 -5.83 -6.45 9.30
N TYR A 123 -4.53 -6.70 9.40
CA TYR A 123 -3.71 -7.08 8.23
C TYR A 123 -3.19 -8.53 8.26
N ASP A 124 -3.62 -9.36 9.21
CA ASP A 124 -3.11 -10.74 9.42
C ASP A 124 -1.56 -10.81 9.48
N LEU A 125 -0.97 -9.88 10.25
CA LEU A 125 0.49 -9.80 10.40
C LEU A 125 1.03 -10.66 11.56
N LYS A 126 0.14 -11.14 12.44
CA LYS A 126 0.49 -11.90 13.65
C LYS A 126 1.55 -11.19 14.52
N LEU A 127 1.39 -9.87 14.68
CA LEU A 127 2.26 -9.03 15.50
C LEU A 127 1.69 -8.88 16.91
N SER A 128 2.57 -8.83 17.91
CA SER A 128 2.21 -8.33 19.24
C SER A 128 2.22 -6.79 19.24
N ALA A 129 1.49 -6.18 20.17
CA ALA A 129 1.47 -4.71 20.31
C ALA A 129 2.86 -4.12 20.52
N ASN A 130 3.72 -4.77 21.32
CA ASN A 130 5.10 -4.33 21.56
C ASN A 130 5.93 -4.35 20.26
N LYS A 131 5.79 -5.41 19.46
CA LYS A 131 6.50 -5.51 18.18
C LYS A 131 5.98 -4.49 17.16
N ALA A 132 4.67 -4.25 17.13
CA ALA A 132 4.07 -3.22 16.27
C ALA A 132 4.53 -1.82 16.67
N ARG A 133 4.63 -1.50 17.97
CA ARG A 133 5.20 -0.24 18.47
C ARG A 133 6.65 -0.08 18.03
N ALA A 134 7.48 -1.10 18.26
CA ALA A 134 8.89 -1.06 17.84
C ALA A 134 9.02 -0.80 16.33
N LEU A 135 8.24 -1.50 15.50
CA LEU A 135 8.26 -1.28 14.05
C LEU A 135 7.80 0.12 13.62
N LEU A 136 6.96 0.79 14.39
CA LEU A 136 6.44 2.11 14.04
C LEU A 136 7.35 3.24 14.53
N PHE A 137 7.92 3.12 15.72
CA PHE A 137 8.53 4.23 16.46
C PHE A 137 10.04 4.12 16.69
N ASP A 138 10.63 2.92 16.53
CA ASP A 138 12.09 2.73 16.55
C ASP A 138 12.67 2.93 15.14
#